data_AF-B8C3D1-F1
#
_entry.id   AF-B8C3D1-F1
#
_cell.length_a   1.000
_cell.length_b   1.000
_cell.length_c   1.000
_cell.angle_alpha   90.00
_cell.angle_beta   90.00
_cell.angle_gamma   90.00
#
_symmetry.space_group_name_H-M   'P 1'
#
loop_
_entity.id
_entity.type
_entity.pdbx_description
1 polymer ?
#
loop_
_entity_poly.entity_id
_entity_poly.type
_entity_poly.pdbx_seq_one_letter_code
_entity_poly.pdbx_strand_id
1 'polypeptide(L)'
;MAFKFEDLVGPELLNSNGKEVSSSDALSGKKHVMLYFSAHWCPPCRAFTPLLAEAYEAHKTYLQSAQEGEEAIGEIEVVFISLDSVQSEYEGYRSTMPWMSVSYNNLWKMQIKDTLSKKYGVRSIPTLVVLDGETGEVVTRNGKGEYTAFFKGEYKTSSGCIVS
;
A
#
# COMPACT_ATOMS: atom_id res chain seq x y z
N MET A 1 -1.63 -4.63 -24.69
CA MET A 1 -1.77 -5.61 -23.59
C MET A 1 -2.37 -4.87 -22.41
N ALA A 2 -3.35 -5.45 -21.73
CA ALA A 2 -3.85 -4.89 -20.47
C ALA A 2 -2.73 -4.94 -19.43
N PHE A 3 -2.65 -3.91 -18.59
CA PHE A 3 -1.67 -3.84 -17.51
C PHE A 3 -1.92 -4.96 -16.49
N LYS A 4 -0.85 -5.55 -15.96
CA LYS A 4 -0.91 -6.60 -14.94
C LYS A 4 -0.06 -6.23 -13.76
N PHE A 5 -0.66 -6.17 -12.57
CA PHE A 5 0.08 -5.91 -11.33
C PHE A 5 1.08 -7.02 -10.99
N GLU A 6 0.85 -8.25 -11.46
CA GLU A 6 1.77 -9.37 -11.29
C GLU A 6 3.18 -9.05 -11.81
N ASP A 7 3.28 -8.24 -12.87
CA ASP A 7 4.55 -7.80 -13.45
C ASP A 7 5.31 -6.82 -12.52
N LEU A 8 4.62 -6.22 -11.54
CA LEU A 8 5.22 -5.34 -10.54
C LEU A 8 5.51 -6.04 -9.23
N VAL A 9 4.51 -6.72 -8.68
CA VAL A 9 4.54 -7.23 -7.29
C VAL A 9 4.69 -8.75 -7.21
N GLY A 10 4.80 -9.42 -8.36
CA GLY A 10 4.84 -10.87 -8.46
C GLY A 10 3.45 -11.50 -8.49
N PRO A 11 3.36 -12.82 -8.73
CA PRO A 11 2.09 -13.53 -8.91
C PRO A 11 1.26 -13.63 -7.62
N GLU A 12 1.91 -13.50 -6.46
CA GLU A 12 1.28 -13.70 -5.16
C GLU A 12 1.66 -12.60 -4.18
N LEU A 13 0.67 -12.20 -3.38
CA LEU A 13 0.81 -11.31 -2.23
C LEU A 13 0.46 -12.06 -0.95
N LEU A 14 0.97 -11.59 0.17
CA LEU A 14 0.45 -11.95 1.48
C LEU A 14 -0.70 -11.00 1.84
N ASN A 15 -1.82 -11.55 2.31
CA ASN A 15 -2.85 -10.76 2.98
C ASN A 15 -2.46 -10.43 4.44
N SER A 16 -3.17 -9.54 5.11
CA SER A 16 -2.83 -9.08 6.48
C SER A 16 -2.60 -10.20 7.51
N ASN A 17 -3.17 -11.39 7.29
CA ASN A 17 -2.99 -12.59 8.13
C ASN A 17 -1.78 -13.45 7.74
N GLY A 18 -0.98 -13.03 6.76
CA GLY A 18 0.18 -13.77 6.25
C GLY A 18 -0.16 -14.90 5.27
N LYS A 19 -1.39 -14.98 4.76
CA LYS A 19 -1.79 -15.99 3.77
C LYS A 19 -1.50 -15.51 2.35
N GLU A 20 -0.93 -16.38 1.52
CA GLU A 20 -0.73 -16.14 0.08
C GLU A 20 -2.06 -16.09 -0.67
N VAL A 21 -2.19 -15.07 -1.53
CA VAL A 21 -3.33 -14.84 -2.42
C VAL A 21 -2.82 -14.38 -3.78
N SER A 22 -3.56 -14.68 -4.84
CA SER A 22 -3.23 -14.23 -6.20
C SER A 22 -3.20 -12.70 -6.26
N SER A 23 -2.12 -12.13 -6.77
CA SER A 23 -1.98 -10.68 -6.98
C SER A 23 -3.03 -10.15 -7.97
N SER A 24 -3.41 -10.95 -8.98
CA SER A 24 -4.44 -10.55 -9.95
C SER A 24 -5.77 -10.35 -9.25
N ASP A 25 -6.16 -11.29 -8.41
CA ASP A 25 -7.48 -11.31 -7.77
C ASP A 25 -7.54 -10.29 -6.65
N ALA A 26 -6.45 -10.16 -5.90
CA ALA A 26 -6.29 -9.22 -4.81
C ALA A 26 -6.37 -7.75 -5.25
N LEU A 27 -5.84 -7.42 -6.43
CA LEU A 27 -5.72 -6.05 -6.93
C LEU A 27 -6.74 -5.72 -8.03
N SER A 28 -7.55 -6.69 -8.46
CA SER A 28 -8.62 -6.46 -9.43
C SER A 28 -9.69 -5.52 -8.86
N GLY A 29 -10.20 -4.62 -9.71
CA GLY A 29 -11.28 -3.69 -9.35
C GLY A 29 -10.90 -2.59 -8.35
N LYS A 30 -9.64 -2.53 -7.90
CA LYS A 30 -9.15 -1.43 -7.09
C LYS A 30 -9.08 -0.18 -7.97
N LYS A 31 -9.55 0.95 -7.45
CA LYS A 31 -9.37 2.23 -8.11
C LYS A 31 -7.94 2.73 -7.97
N HIS A 32 -7.34 2.53 -6.79
CA HIS A 32 -5.95 2.86 -6.55
C HIS A 32 -5.20 1.71 -5.87
N VAL A 33 -3.99 1.45 -6.36
CA VAL A 33 -3.03 0.55 -5.73
C VAL A 33 -1.84 1.38 -5.24
N MET A 34 -1.60 1.37 -3.94
CA MET A 34 -0.56 2.17 -3.31
C MET A 34 0.65 1.30 -2.94
N LEU A 35 1.79 1.53 -3.58
CA LEU A 35 3.04 0.85 -3.25
C LEU A 35 3.71 1.58 -2.08
N TYR A 36 3.73 0.93 -0.92
CA TYR A 36 4.29 1.49 0.31
C TYR A 36 5.69 0.98 0.57
N PHE A 37 6.70 1.81 0.29
CA PHE A 37 8.11 1.54 0.53
C PHE A 37 8.48 1.96 1.95
N SER A 38 8.82 1.00 2.79
CA SER A 38 9.12 1.23 4.21
C SER A 38 10.01 0.13 4.78
N ALA A 39 10.56 0.36 5.97
CA ALA A 39 11.32 -0.63 6.73
C ALA A 39 11.10 -0.47 8.23
N HIS A 40 11.26 -1.55 8.99
CA HIS A 40 11.10 -1.56 10.44
C HIS A 40 12.15 -0.68 11.14
N TRP A 41 13.40 -0.75 10.70
CA TRP A 41 14.52 0.00 11.29
C TRP A 41 14.40 1.52 11.14
N CYS A 42 13.57 2.00 10.20
CA CYS A 42 13.40 3.40 9.85
C CYS A 42 12.47 4.16 10.83
N PRO A 43 12.96 5.11 11.64
CA PRO A 43 12.13 5.87 12.57
C PRO A 43 10.97 6.67 11.94
N PRO A 44 11.17 7.45 10.85
CA PRO A 44 10.05 8.18 10.25
C PRO A 44 9.01 7.25 9.62
N CYS A 45 9.40 6.02 9.27
CA CYS A 45 8.49 5.00 8.78
C CYS A 45 7.57 4.50 9.89
N ARG A 46 8.12 4.16 11.06
CA ARG A 46 7.34 3.74 12.23
C ARG A 46 6.36 4.82 12.71
N ALA A 47 6.68 6.10 12.49
CA ALA A 47 5.77 7.21 12.79
C ALA A 47 4.63 7.35 11.76
N PHE A 48 4.90 7.06 10.47
CA PHE A 48 3.92 7.23 9.40
C PHE A 48 2.96 6.04 9.24
N THR A 49 3.45 4.80 9.41
CA THR A 49 2.64 3.58 9.29
C THR A 49 1.33 3.61 10.09
N PRO A 50 1.28 4.00 11.37
CA PRO A 50 0.00 4.07 12.09
C PRO A 50 -0.97 5.08 11.49
N LEU A 51 -0.48 6.23 11.00
CA LEU A 51 -1.34 7.24 10.34
C LEU A 51 -1.95 6.71 9.05
N LEU A 52 -1.15 5.97 8.26
CA LEU A 52 -1.64 5.34 7.04
C LEU A 52 -2.61 4.19 7.35
N ALA A 53 -2.37 3.41 8.40
CA ALA A 53 -3.24 2.32 8.85
C ALA A 53 -4.61 2.83 9.31
N GLU A 54 -4.65 3.90 10.11
CA GLU A 54 -5.91 4.52 10.53
C GLU A 54 -6.73 5.01 9.32
N ALA A 55 -6.10 5.69 8.35
CA ALA A 55 -6.78 6.18 7.15
C ALA A 55 -7.30 5.03 6.27
N TYR A 56 -6.52 3.97 6.11
CA TYR A 56 -6.90 2.80 5.35
C TYR A 56 -8.10 2.06 5.95
N GLU A 57 -8.09 1.85 7.27
CA GLU A 57 -9.21 1.19 7.97
C GLU A 57 -10.47 2.06 7.98
N ALA A 58 -10.33 3.37 8.25
CA ALA A 58 -11.46 4.30 8.20
C ALA A 58 -12.11 4.33 6.81
N HIS A 59 -11.30 4.29 5.75
CA HIS A 59 -11.79 4.24 4.38
C HIS A 59 -12.51 2.92 4.08
N LYS A 60 -12.01 1.79 4.57
CA LYS A 60 -12.71 0.49 4.46
C LYS A 60 -14.07 0.52 5.16
N THR A 61 -14.13 1.05 6.38
CA THR A 61 -15.39 1.21 7.11
C THR A 61 -16.35 2.14 6.37
N TYR A 62 -15.84 3.26 5.84
CA TYR A 62 -16.63 4.18 5.02
C TYR A 62 -17.28 3.47 3.83
N LEU A 63 -16.49 2.73 3.04
CA LEU A 63 -17.00 1.99 1.88
C LEU A 63 -18.05 0.94 2.23
N GLN A 64 -17.98 0.31 3.41
CA GLN A 64 -19.01 -0.62 3.89
C GLN A 64 -20.34 0.07 4.21
N SER A 65 -20.31 1.35 4.57
CA SER A 65 -21.49 2.16 4.90
C SER A 65 -22.00 3.02 3.73
N ALA A 66 -21.20 3.17 2.68
CA ALA A 66 -21.51 4.00 1.54
C ALA A 66 -22.69 3.42 0.72
N GLN A 67 -23.58 4.29 0.25
CA GLN A 67 -24.68 3.90 -0.64
C GLN A 67 -24.20 3.82 -2.10
N GLU A 68 -24.89 3.02 -2.91
CA GLU A 68 -24.69 2.95 -4.36
C GLU A 68 -24.72 4.37 -4.96
N GLY A 69 -23.60 4.82 -5.54
CA GLY A 69 -23.42 6.18 -6.08
C GLY A 69 -22.28 7.00 -5.47
N GLU A 70 -21.77 6.65 -4.28
CA GLU A 70 -20.52 7.22 -3.74
C GLU A 70 -19.25 6.52 -4.31
N GLU A 71 -19.45 5.63 -5.29
CA GLU A 71 -18.45 4.82 -6.00
C GLU A 71 -17.30 5.63 -6.61
N ALA A 72 -17.47 6.93 -6.80
CA ALA A 72 -16.44 7.81 -7.33
C ALA A 72 -15.14 7.80 -6.52
N ILE A 73 -15.14 7.32 -5.27
CA ILE A 73 -13.94 7.25 -4.42
C ILE A 73 -13.19 5.92 -4.58
N GLY A 74 -13.91 4.82 -4.89
CA GLY A 74 -13.39 3.50 -5.27
C GLY A 74 -12.64 2.72 -4.18
N GLU A 75 -12.47 1.40 -4.37
CA GLU A 75 -11.67 0.58 -3.45
C GLU A 75 -10.17 0.88 -3.59
N ILE A 76 -9.47 0.95 -2.45
CA ILE A 76 -8.02 1.17 -2.39
C ILE A 76 -7.35 -0.04 -1.77
N GLU A 77 -6.21 -0.45 -2.33
CA GLU A 77 -5.33 -1.42 -1.70
C GLU A 77 -3.91 -0.86 -1.51
N VAL A 78 -3.31 -1.13 -0.35
CA VAL A 78 -1.92 -0.80 -0.05
C VAL A 78 -1.10 -2.08 -0.14
N VAL A 79 0.02 -2.03 -0.87
CA VAL A 79 0.97 -3.14 -0.97
C VAL A 79 2.29 -2.71 -0.34
N PHE A 80 2.63 -3.34 0.77
CA PHE A 80 3.89 -3.12 1.47
C PHE A 80 5.07 -3.73 0.70
N ILE A 81 6.02 -2.87 0.34
CA ILE A 81 7.30 -3.19 -0.28
C ILE A 81 8.38 -2.94 0.76
N SER A 82 8.82 -4.00 1.43
CA SER A 82 9.81 -3.90 2.51
C SER A 82 11.22 -3.67 1.98
N LEU A 83 11.95 -2.79 2.68
CA LEU A 83 13.39 -2.60 2.53
C LEU A 83 14.18 -3.22 3.70
N ASP A 84 13.53 -4.02 4.54
CA ASP A 84 14.19 -4.75 5.64
C ASP A 84 15.14 -5.82 5.08
N SER A 85 16.30 -5.96 5.74
CA SER A 85 17.31 -6.96 5.37
C SER A 85 17.23 -8.25 6.19
N VAL A 86 16.32 -8.27 7.16
CA VAL A 86 16.12 -9.39 8.08
C VAL A 86 14.65 -9.79 8.03
N GLN A 87 14.40 -11.09 7.82
CA GLN A 87 13.05 -11.63 7.68
C GLN A 87 12.17 -11.39 8.93
N SER A 88 12.73 -11.54 10.13
CA SER A 88 11.98 -11.32 11.37
C SER A 88 11.58 -9.85 11.58
N GLU A 89 12.40 -8.90 11.14
CA GLU A 89 12.05 -7.47 11.15
C GLU A 89 10.91 -7.18 10.17
N TYR A 90 10.99 -7.77 8.97
CA TYR A 90 9.92 -7.73 7.99
C TYR A 90 8.60 -8.29 8.56
N GLU A 91 8.63 -9.49 9.14
CA GLU A 91 7.45 -10.17 9.68
C GLU A 91 6.83 -9.38 10.84
N GLY A 92 7.65 -8.96 11.80
CA GLY A 92 7.19 -8.20 12.97
C GLY A 92 6.61 -6.84 12.60
N TYR A 93 7.14 -6.18 11.56
CA TYR A 93 6.60 -4.91 11.11
C TYR A 93 5.35 -5.06 10.24
N ARG A 94 5.36 -6.06 9.35
CA ARG A 94 4.18 -6.42 8.56
C ARG A 94 2.99 -6.74 9.45
N SER A 95 3.17 -7.45 10.57
CA SER A 95 2.07 -7.84 11.44
C SER A 95 1.33 -6.66 12.08
N THR A 96 1.89 -5.44 12.00
CA THR A 96 1.22 -4.22 12.46
C THR A 96 0.44 -3.50 11.36
N MET A 97 0.39 -4.06 10.14
CA MET A 97 -0.21 -3.41 8.97
C MET A 97 -1.49 -4.14 8.54
N PRO A 98 -2.58 -3.40 8.24
CA PRO A 98 -3.87 -3.99 7.86
C PRO A 98 -3.98 -4.41 6.39
N TRP A 99 -2.91 -4.27 5.62
CA TRP A 99 -2.90 -4.41 4.16
C TRP A 99 -1.93 -5.48 3.66
N MET A 100 -1.86 -5.63 2.34
CA MET A 100 -1.11 -6.68 1.68
C MET A 100 0.40 -6.39 1.64
N SER A 101 1.21 -7.41 1.41
CA SER A 101 2.65 -7.24 1.15
C SER A 101 3.16 -8.24 0.14
N VAL A 102 4.25 -7.87 -0.51
CA VAL A 102 5.06 -8.85 -1.24
C VAL A 102 5.79 -9.70 -0.19
N SER A 103 5.79 -11.03 -0.36
CA SER A 103 6.49 -11.92 0.56
C SER A 103 7.99 -11.59 0.63
N TYR A 104 8.60 -11.78 1.79
CA TYR A 104 10.04 -11.52 1.98
C TYR A 104 10.86 -12.21 0.90
N ASN A 105 10.59 -13.50 0.65
CA ASN A 105 11.29 -14.27 -0.37
C ASN A 105 11.13 -13.68 -1.79
N ASN A 106 9.92 -13.27 -2.18
CA ASN A 106 9.68 -12.72 -3.52
C ASN A 106 10.34 -11.35 -3.69
N LEU A 107 10.42 -10.51 -2.64
CA LEU A 107 11.13 -9.23 -2.69
C LEU A 107 12.59 -9.40 -3.16
N TRP A 108 13.27 -10.46 -2.70
CA TRP A 108 14.66 -10.75 -3.05
C TRP A 108 14.80 -11.59 -4.32
N LYS A 109 14.06 -12.70 -4.42
CA LYS A 109 14.15 -13.64 -5.55
C LYS A 109 13.82 -12.97 -6.89
N MET A 110 12.81 -12.10 -6.88
CA MET A 110 12.33 -11.40 -8.08
C MET A 110 12.89 -9.98 -8.20
N GLN A 111 13.77 -9.56 -7.27
CA GLN A 111 14.33 -8.20 -7.21
C GLN A 111 13.26 -7.10 -7.26
N ILE A 112 12.07 -7.38 -6.71
CA ILE A 112 10.91 -6.47 -6.78
C ILE A 112 11.25 -5.15 -6.09
N LYS A 113 11.86 -5.20 -4.90
CA LYS A 113 12.22 -3.98 -4.16
C LYS A 113 13.13 -3.06 -4.98
N ASP A 114 14.14 -3.61 -5.66
CA ASP A 114 15.15 -2.85 -6.39
C ASP A 114 14.57 -2.34 -7.71
N THR A 115 13.81 -3.19 -8.41
CA THR A 115 13.14 -2.87 -9.66
C THR A 115 12.12 -1.74 -9.46
N LEU A 116 11.25 -1.84 -8.45
CA LEU A 116 10.24 -0.82 -8.18
C LEU A 116 10.85 0.46 -7.61
N SER A 117 11.85 0.36 -6.73
CA SER A 117 12.56 1.54 -6.21
C SER A 117 13.20 2.34 -7.34
N LYS A 118 13.86 1.65 -8.30
CA LYS A 118 14.43 2.29 -9.49
C LYS A 118 13.36 2.86 -10.40
N LYS A 119 12.30 2.08 -10.71
CA LYS A 119 11.21 2.49 -11.61
C LYS A 119 10.51 3.76 -11.14
N TYR A 120 10.24 3.88 -9.85
CA TYR A 120 9.53 5.03 -9.28
C TYR A 120 10.45 6.11 -8.70
N GLY A 121 11.77 5.89 -8.71
CA GLY A 121 12.75 6.85 -8.20
C GLY A 121 12.69 7.02 -6.68
N VAL A 122 12.44 5.94 -5.95
CA VAL A 122 12.41 5.92 -4.48
C VAL A 122 13.84 6.14 -3.97
N ARG A 123 14.08 7.30 -3.35
CA ARG A 123 15.39 7.69 -2.80
C ARG A 123 15.44 7.68 -1.27
N SER A 124 14.28 7.65 -0.62
CA SER A 124 14.13 7.70 0.83
C SER A 124 12.86 6.96 1.26
N ILE A 125 12.80 6.55 2.51
CA ILE A 125 11.61 5.96 3.12
C ILE A 125 11.16 6.78 4.34
N PRO A 126 9.85 6.81 4.66
CA PRO A 126 8.76 6.15 3.94
C PRO A 126 8.44 6.86 2.60
N THR A 127 8.16 6.08 1.56
CA THR A 127 7.63 6.57 0.27
C THR A 127 6.36 5.80 -0.07
N LEU A 128 5.32 6.50 -0.53
CA LEU A 128 4.07 5.91 -0.98
C LEU A 128 3.83 6.37 -2.42
N VAL A 129 3.78 5.42 -3.36
CA VAL A 129 3.49 5.68 -4.77
C VAL A 129 2.06 5.23 -5.04
N VAL A 130 1.22 6.11 -5.54
CA VAL A 130 -0.17 5.80 -5.88
C VAL A 130 -0.26 5.50 -7.37
N LEU A 131 -0.77 4.33 -7.69
CA LEU A 131 -1.03 3.88 -9.05
C LEU A 131 -2.53 3.86 -9.31
N ASP A 132 -2.91 4.14 -10.56
CA ASP A 132 -4.23 3.86 -11.06
C ASP A 132 -4.42 2.34 -11.14
N GLY A 133 -5.53 1.84 -10.59
CA GLY A 133 -5.73 0.41 -10.43
C GLY A 133 -6.22 -0.32 -11.68
N GLU A 134 -6.62 0.40 -12.74
CA GLU A 134 -6.94 -0.21 -14.03
C GLU A 134 -5.72 -0.20 -14.96
N THR A 135 -5.04 0.94 -15.06
CA THR A 135 -3.98 1.17 -16.04
C THR A 135 -2.58 0.93 -15.50
N GLY A 136 -2.40 0.94 -14.17
CA GLY A 136 -1.10 0.89 -13.52
C GLY A 136 -0.26 2.16 -13.67
N GLU A 137 -0.83 3.23 -14.22
CA GLU A 137 -0.15 4.50 -14.39
C GLU A 137 0.07 5.19 -13.04
N VAL A 138 1.13 6.01 -12.97
CA VAL A 138 1.45 6.74 -11.74
C VAL A 138 0.50 7.93 -11.60
N VAL A 139 -0.34 7.89 -10.57
CA VAL A 139 -1.18 9.03 -10.16
C VAL A 139 -0.35 10.05 -9.40
N THR A 140 0.41 9.59 -8.38
CA THR A 140 1.35 10.45 -7.65
C THR A 140 2.50 9.64 -7.07
N ARG A 141 3.69 10.25 -6.99
CA ARG A 141 4.85 9.72 -6.27
C ARG A 141 4.99 10.31 -4.87
N ASN A 142 4.16 11.31 -4.54
CA ASN A 142 4.13 12.00 -3.26
C ASN A 142 2.95 11.51 -2.40
N GLY A 143 2.57 10.24 -2.53
CA GLY A 143 1.43 9.67 -1.81
C GLY A 143 1.55 9.84 -0.30
N LYS A 144 2.76 9.86 0.28
CA LYS A 144 2.95 10.09 1.72
C LYS A 144 2.45 11.48 2.15
N GLY A 145 2.65 12.50 1.31
CA GLY A 145 2.19 13.87 1.58
C GLY A 145 0.73 14.09 1.21
N GLU A 146 0.18 13.26 0.33
CA GLU A 146 -1.14 13.45 -0.29
C GLU A 146 -2.16 12.36 0.10
N TYR A 147 -1.78 11.39 0.95
CA TYR A 147 -2.60 10.19 1.22
C TYR A 147 -4.02 10.53 1.68
N THR A 148 -4.18 11.63 2.42
CA THR A 148 -5.47 12.09 2.93
C THR A 148 -6.47 12.46 1.82
N ALA A 149 -6.01 12.76 0.60
CA ALA A 149 -6.87 13.03 -0.55
C ALA A 149 -7.49 11.75 -1.15
N PHE A 150 -6.95 10.58 -0.83
CA PHE A 150 -7.40 9.30 -1.35
C PHE A 150 -8.32 8.55 -0.39
N PHE A 151 -8.18 8.76 0.92
CA PHE A 151 -8.96 8.06 1.94
C PHE A 151 -10.16 8.88 2.45
N LYS A 152 -11.18 8.16 2.92
CA LYS A 152 -12.43 8.71 3.47
C LYS A 152 -12.70 8.21 4.87
N GLY A 153 -13.66 8.82 5.56
CA GLY A 153 -13.99 8.50 6.94
C GLY A 153 -13.21 9.35 7.95
N GLU A 154 -13.36 9.00 9.22
CA GLU A 154 -12.77 9.72 10.35
C GLU A 154 -11.48 9.06 10.82
N TYR A 155 -10.35 9.76 10.72
CA TYR A 155 -9.05 9.24 11.15
C TYR A 155 -8.08 10.35 11.55
N LYS A 156 -7.07 10.01 12.35
CA LYS A 156 -6.07 11.00 12.79
C LYS A 156 -4.98 11.17 11.74
N THR A 157 -4.43 12.37 11.71
CA THR A 157 -3.25 12.77 10.94
C THR A 157 -2.24 13.42 11.86
N SER A 158 -1.03 13.67 11.35
CA SER A 158 -0.01 14.43 12.08
C SER A 158 -0.45 15.85 12.44
N SER A 159 -1.45 16.41 11.76
CA SER A 159 -1.93 17.79 11.94
C SER A 159 -3.27 17.87 12.69
N GLY A 160 -3.87 16.73 13.09
CA GLY A 160 -5.19 16.67 13.73
C GLY A 160 -6.10 15.58 13.15
N CYS A 161 -7.38 15.58 13.51
CA CYS A 161 -8.37 14.66 12.94
C CYS A 161 -8.86 15.15 11.57
N ILE A 162 -8.97 14.26 10.60
CA ILE A 162 -9.69 14.51 9.34
C ILE A 162 -11.03 13.78 9.41
N VAL A 163 -12.09 14.50 9.03
CA VAL A 163 -13.43 13.98 8.80
C VAL A 163 -13.75 14.30 7.34
N SER A 164 -13.85 13.29 6.48
CA SER A 164 -14.00 13.45 5.02
C SER A 164 -15.07 12.57 4.42
#